data_AF-A0A2V9H344-F1
#
_entry.id   AF-A0A2V9H344-F1
#
_cell.length_a   1.000
_cell.length_b   1.000
_cell.length_c   1.000
_cell.angle_alpha   90.00
_cell.angle_beta   90.00
_cell.angle_gamma   90.00
#
_symmetry.space_group_name_H-M   'P 1'
#
loop_
_entity.id
_entity.type
_entity.pdbx_description
1 polymer ?
#
loop_
_entity_poly.entity_id
_entity_poly.type
_entity_poly.pdbx_seq_one_letter_code
_entity_poly.pdbx_strand_id
1 'polypeptide(L)'
;MSLPSPSDAVEIRARHFAGLFLLSLATLLLELALTRIMSVSLWYHFGFLVISTALLGFGVSGVTLALWADLRERKDLDLALGICGLAFAVCVVFSFWCMQRIPFDPFSMAVDHRQFLFMPIYFLLVALPFFCSGLGISLLLTRGSKEINRLYGYDLLGAGIGCALVALVIPRFGGTGSVLVAAFVGALSAVFFAWGSRLVPATAALVSLIFLAASFYGERLIHIHVSANKRSTSINAIYSAWNTMSLVQV
;
A
#
# COMPACT_ATOMS: atom_id res chain seq x y z
N MET A 1 20.82 32.64 14.77
CA MET A 1 20.08 31.50 14.19
C MET A 1 19.06 32.10 13.22
N SER A 2 19.46 32.33 11.98
CA SER A 2 18.62 32.94 10.96
C SER A 2 17.56 31.94 10.52
N LEU A 3 16.29 32.35 10.58
CA LEU A 3 15.19 31.61 9.98
C LEU A 3 15.49 31.45 8.47
N PRO A 4 15.32 30.25 7.89
CA PRO A 4 15.49 30.07 6.46
C PRO A 4 14.56 31.02 5.70
N SER A 5 15.12 31.73 4.71
CA SER A 5 14.36 32.68 3.88
C SER A 5 13.27 31.94 3.08
N PRO A 6 12.12 32.58 2.80
CA PRO A 6 11.01 31.98 2.04
C PRO A 6 11.34 31.69 0.55
N SER A 7 12.61 31.80 0.16
CA SER A 7 13.13 31.67 -1.21
C SER A 7 13.45 30.24 -1.65
N ASP A 8 13.58 29.28 -0.72
CA ASP A 8 13.94 27.89 -1.06
C ASP A 8 12.70 26.98 -1.13
N ALA A 9 11.56 27.53 -1.55
CA ALA A 9 10.37 26.74 -1.81
C ALA A 9 10.65 25.82 -3.00
N VAL A 10 10.76 24.52 -2.74
CA VAL A 10 11.01 23.50 -3.77
C VAL A 10 9.97 23.62 -4.89
N GLU A 11 10.44 23.83 -6.11
CA GLU A 11 9.57 24.01 -7.27
C GLU A 11 8.91 22.68 -7.65
N ILE A 12 7.58 22.62 -7.55
CA ILE A 12 6.80 21.42 -7.86
C ILE A 12 6.66 21.27 -9.38
N ARG A 13 7.41 20.31 -9.93
CA ARG A 13 7.38 19.94 -11.35
C ARG A 13 6.30 18.91 -11.69
N ALA A 14 5.97 18.77 -12.98
CA ALA A 14 5.02 17.79 -13.54
C ALA A 14 5.18 16.35 -13.00
N ARG A 15 6.43 15.91 -12.81
CA ARG A 15 6.77 14.58 -12.29
C ARG A 15 6.24 14.33 -10.86
N HIS A 16 6.14 15.36 -10.02
CA HIS A 16 5.61 15.22 -8.66
C HIS A 16 4.11 14.97 -8.68
N PHE A 17 3.38 15.63 -9.59
CA PHE A 17 1.95 15.37 -9.79
C PHE A 17 1.72 13.93 -10.28
N ALA A 18 2.52 13.47 -11.25
CA ALA A 18 2.44 12.10 -11.74
C ALA A 18 2.79 11.06 -10.66
N GLY A 19 3.87 11.30 -9.90
CA GLY A 19 4.24 10.44 -8.78
C GLY A 19 3.17 10.41 -7.69
N LEU A 20 2.60 11.55 -7.32
CA LEU A 20 1.54 11.65 -6.31
C LEU A 20 0.28 10.90 -6.74
N PHE A 21 -0.14 11.13 -7.98
CA PHE A 21 -1.25 10.42 -8.60
C PHE A 21 -1.07 8.89 -8.52
N LEU A 22 0.10 8.40 -8.92
CA LEU A 22 0.40 6.96 -8.90
C LEU A 22 0.48 6.40 -7.48
N LEU A 23 1.11 7.11 -6.54
CA LEU A 23 1.22 6.67 -5.15
C LEU A 23 -0.15 6.62 -4.47
N SER A 24 -1.01 7.62 -4.72
CA SER A 24 -2.38 7.66 -4.21
C SER A 24 -3.25 6.54 -4.82
N LEU A 25 -3.16 6.34 -6.14
CA LEU A 25 -3.80 5.23 -6.84
C LEU A 25 -3.39 3.88 -6.23
N ALA A 26 -2.09 3.66 -6.06
CA ALA A 26 -1.56 2.43 -5.47
C ALA A 26 -2.06 2.20 -4.04
N THR A 27 -2.13 3.28 -3.24
CA THR A 27 -2.56 3.22 -1.84
C THR A 27 -4.03 2.82 -1.73
N LEU A 28 -4.92 3.46 -2.47
CA LEU A 28 -6.35 3.14 -2.45
C LEU A 28 -6.65 1.78 -3.09
N LEU A 29 -5.92 1.43 -4.16
CA LEU A 29 -6.03 0.10 -4.77
C LEU A 29 -5.66 -1.00 -3.77
N LEU A 30 -4.56 -0.81 -3.02
CA LEU A 30 -4.14 -1.72 -1.96
C LEU A 30 -5.19 -1.81 -0.86
N GLU A 31 -5.68 -0.69 -0.35
CA GLU A 31 -6.66 -0.64 0.73
C GLU A 31 -7.89 -1.47 0.38
N LEU A 32 -8.48 -1.21 -0.80
CA LEU A 32 -9.66 -1.94 -1.23
C LEU A 32 -9.36 -3.41 -1.57
N ALA A 33 -8.21 -3.71 -2.18
CA ALA A 33 -7.80 -5.10 -2.40
C ALA A 33 -7.68 -5.86 -1.07
N LEU A 34 -7.05 -5.27 -0.06
CA LEU A 34 -6.92 -5.86 1.27
C LEU A 34 -8.29 -6.02 1.96
N THR A 35 -9.21 -5.05 1.87
CA THR A 35 -10.56 -5.20 2.44
C THR A 35 -11.27 -6.43 1.87
N ARG A 36 -11.10 -6.70 0.56
CA ARG A 36 -11.70 -7.85 -0.13
C ARG A 36 -11.02 -9.16 0.25
N ILE A 37 -9.69 -9.20 0.23
CA ILE A 37 -8.91 -10.40 0.63
C ILE A 37 -9.23 -10.76 2.08
N MET A 38 -9.28 -9.79 2.98
CA MET A 38 -9.54 -10.01 4.41
C MET A 38 -10.98 -10.46 4.68
N SER A 39 -11.94 -9.89 3.95
CA SER A 39 -13.34 -10.35 4.01
C SER A 39 -13.48 -11.83 3.61
N VAL A 40 -12.71 -12.28 2.60
CA VAL A 40 -12.69 -13.68 2.16
C VAL A 40 -11.87 -14.57 3.10
N SER A 41 -10.67 -14.15 3.52
CA SER A 41 -9.71 -14.98 4.27
C SER A 41 -10.05 -15.14 5.76
N LEU A 42 -10.56 -14.08 6.38
CA LEU A 42 -10.97 -14.08 7.79
C LEU A 42 -12.49 -14.02 7.79
N TRP A 43 -13.10 -12.87 8.03
CA TRP A 43 -14.54 -12.64 8.03
C TRP A 43 -14.81 -11.16 7.69
N TYR A 44 -16.01 -10.81 7.23
CA TYR A 44 -16.32 -9.46 6.72
C TYR A 44 -16.02 -8.33 7.72
N HIS A 45 -16.09 -8.60 9.02
CA HIS A 45 -15.72 -7.65 10.09
C HIS A 45 -14.27 -7.12 9.96
N PHE A 46 -13.36 -7.93 9.43
CA PHE A 46 -11.95 -7.55 9.26
C PHE A 46 -11.72 -6.65 8.04
N GLY A 47 -12.72 -6.46 7.17
CA GLY A 47 -12.66 -5.44 6.13
C GLY A 47 -12.62 -4.02 6.71
N PHE A 48 -13.45 -3.73 7.71
CA PHE A 48 -13.45 -2.43 8.40
C PHE A 48 -12.13 -2.16 9.13
N LEU A 49 -11.50 -3.22 9.62
CA LEU A 49 -10.21 -3.13 10.28
C LEU A 49 -9.10 -2.62 9.36
N VAL A 50 -9.11 -3.01 8.08
CA VAL A 50 -8.13 -2.53 7.09
C VAL A 50 -8.21 -1.01 6.98
N ILE A 51 -9.42 -0.45 6.85
CA ILE A 51 -9.64 0.99 6.73
C ILE A 51 -9.13 1.72 7.97
N SER A 52 -9.51 1.28 9.17
CA SER A 52 -9.05 1.90 10.42
C SER A 52 -7.53 1.82 10.58
N THR A 53 -6.91 0.73 10.15
CA THR A 53 -5.45 0.52 10.25
C THR A 53 -4.71 1.35 9.19
N ALA A 54 -5.28 1.52 8.00
CA ALA A 54 -4.77 2.43 6.99
C ALA A 54 -4.77 3.87 7.50
N LEU A 55 -5.89 4.33 8.07
CA LEU A 55 -6.00 5.65 8.69
C LEU A 55 -5.01 5.82 9.85
N LEU A 56 -4.79 4.79 10.67
CA LEU A 56 -3.76 4.79 11.71
C LEU A 56 -2.36 4.97 11.11
N GLY A 57 -2.02 4.22 10.06
CA GLY A 57 -0.74 4.36 9.34
C GLY A 57 -0.52 5.78 8.81
N PHE A 58 -1.53 6.35 8.16
CA PHE A 58 -1.51 7.74 7.71
C PHE A 58 -1.36 8.73 8.89
N GLY A 59 -2.10 8.53 9.99
CA GLY A 59 -2.01 9.37 11.18
C GLY A 59 -0.61 9.36 11.80
N VAL A 60 -0.03 8.17 11.98
CA VAL A 60 1.35 8.01 12.50
C VAL A 60 2.37 8.64 11.55
N SER A 61 2.16 8.54 10.23
CA SER A 61 3.05 9.18 9.24
C SER A 61 3.04 10.70 9.34
N GLY A 62 1.85 11.31 9.53
CA GLY A 62 1.70 12.75 9.71
C GLY A 62 2.35 13.24 11.00
N VAL A 63 2.15 12.53 12.11
CA VAL A 63 2.81 12.83 13.40
C VAL A 63 4.33 12.69 13.26
N THR A 64 4.80 11.62 12.62
CA THR A 64 6.23 11.39 12.39
C THR A 64 6.84 12.53 11.57
N LEU A 65 6.18 12.94 10.48
CA LEU A 65 6.64 14.06 9.67
C LEU A 65 6.65 15.38 10.44
N ALA A 66 5.66 15.62 11.30
CA ALA A 66 5.58 16.83 12.11
C ALA A 66 6.74 16.92 13.13
N LEU A 67 7.14 15.78 13.71
CA LEU A 67 8.26 15.69 14.65
C LEU A 67 9.63 15.66 13.95
N TRP A 68 9.71 15.17 12.71
CA TRP A 68 10.97 15.00 11.99
C TRP A 68 11.31 16.21 11.11
N ALA A 69 11.68 17.32 11.77
CA ALA A 69 11.97 18.60 11.11
C ALA A 69 13.02 18.49 9.97
N ASP A 70 14.06 17.67 10.14
CA ASP A 70 15.07 17.46 9.10
C ASP A 70 14.50 16.84 7.83
N LEU A 71 13.61 15.85 7.95
CA LEU A 71 12.93 15.26 6.80
C LEU A 71 11.96 16.26 6.19
N ARG A 72 11.29 17.08 7.01
CA ARG A 72 10.32 18.07 6.56
C ARG A 72 10.96 19.26 5.85
N GLU A 73 12.18 19.67 6.19
CA GLU A 73 12.74 20.94 5.71
C GLU A 73 14.06 20.78 4.94
N ARG A 74 14.94 19.85 5.34
CA ARG A 74 16.34 19.84 4.87
C ARG A 74 16.64 18.77 3.84
N LYS A 75 16.03 17.60 3.94
CA LYS A 75 16.31 16.49 3.00
C LYS A 75 15.85 16.82 1.58
N ASP A 76 16.52 16.24 0.59
CA ASP A 76 16.10 16.31 -0.82
C ASP A 76 14.69 15.72 -0.98
N LEU A 77 13.77 16.52 -1.53
CA LEU A 77 12.36 16.14 -1.71
C LEU A 77 12.22 14.99 -2.73
N ASP A 78 12.90 15.06 -3.87
CA ASP A 78 12.80 14.05 -4.94
C ASP A 78 13.23 12.68 -4.40
N LEU A 79 14.37 12.66 -3.69
CA LEU A 79 14.93 11.45 -3.12
C LEU A 79 14.04 10.90 -1.99
N ALA A 80 13.56 11.75 -1.08
CA ALA A 80 12.70 11.33 0.02
C ALA A 80 11.39 10.73 -0.50
N LEU A 81 10.76 11.33 -1.51
CA LEU A 81 9.55 10.80 -2.14
C LEU A 81 9.79 9.49 -2.89
N GLY A 82 10.92 9.38 -3.61
CA GLY A 82 11.32 8.13 -4.25
C GLY A 82 11.53 7.00 -3.25
N ILE A 83 12.19 7.29 -2.13
CA ILE A 83 12.36 6.31 -1.03
C ILE A 83 11.01 5.92 -0.44
N CYS A 84 10.08 6.87 -0.23
CA CYS A 84 8.75 6.56 0.29
C CYS A 84 7.96 5.64 -0.66
N GLY A 85 7.99 5.90 -1.97
CA GLY A 85 7.31 5.05 -2.97
C GLY A 85 7.91 3.65 -3.08
N LEU A 86 9.25 3.54 -3.04
CA LEU A 86 9.94 2.25 -2.99
C LEU A 86 9.66 1.49 -1.69
N ALA A 87 9.75 2.18 -0.55
CA ALA A 87 9.46 1.61 0.76
C ALA A 87 8.01 1.12 0.83
N PHE A 88 7.05 1.90 0.31
CA PHE A 88 5.66 1.45 0.15
C PHE A 88 5.61 0.13 -0.61
N ALA A 89 6.19 0.07 -1.82
CA ALA A 89 6.12 -1.13 -2.65
C ALA A 89 6.73 -2.37 -1.98
N VAL A 90 7.88 -2.22 -1.32
CA VAL A 90 8.53 -3.30 -0.57
C VAL A 90 7.71 -3.70 0.64
N CYS A 91 7.21 -2.73 1.43
CA CYS A 91 6.36 -2.98 2.58
C CYS A 91 5.06 -3.68 2.20
N VAL A 92 4.45 -3.36 1.05
CA VAL A 92 3.26 -4.07 0.55
C VAL A 92 3.53 -5.56 0.39
N VAL A 93 4.59 -5.91 -0.34
CA VAL A 93 4.92 -7.32 -0.61
C VAL A 93 5.37 -8.03 0.67
N PHE A 94 6.22 -7.39 1.46
CA PHE A 94 6.71 -7.92 2.73
C PHE A 94 5.58 -8.17 3.72
N SER A 95 4.71 -7.17 3.94
CA SER A 95 3.57 -7.28 4.85
C SER A 95 2.62 -8.38 4.40
N PHE A 96 2.29 -8.42 3.10
CA PHE A 96 1.43 -9.48 2.58
C PHE A 96 2.06 -10.87 2.74
N TRP A 97 3.33 -11.03 2.43
CA TRP A 97 4.05 -12.30 2.60
C TRP A 97 4.06 -12.76 4.07
N CYS A 98 4.32 -11.85 5.01
CA CYS A 98 4.25 -12.13 6.45
C CYS A 98 2.84 -12.51 6.90
N MET A 99 1.81 -11.78 6.43
CA MET A 99 0.41 -12.07 6.74
C MET A 99 -0.01 -13.49 6.32
N GLN A 100 0.54 -14.02 5.22
CA GLN A 100 0.26 -15.39 4.77
C GLN A 100 1.00 -16.48 5.58
N ARG A 101 2.07 -16.11 6.30
CA ARG A 101 2.86 -17.03 7.15
C ARG A 101 2.33 -17.10 8.57
N ILE A 102 1.62 -16.07 9.04
CA ILE A 102 1.11 -15.97 10.40
C ILE A 102 -0.27 -16.65 10.44
N PRO A 103 -0.43 -17.78 11.16
CA PRO A 103 -1.73 -18.44 11.33
C PRO A 103 -2.56 -17.66 12.34
N PHE A 104 -3.12 -16.54 11.90
CA PHE A 104 -4.00 -15.70 12.71
C PHE A 104 -5.43 -16.26 12.66
N ASP A 105 -5.92 -16.73 13.81
CA ASP A 105 -7.32 -17.15 14.00
C ASP A 105 -7.94 -16.36 15.16
N PRO A 106 -8.75 -15.33 14.86
CA PRO A 106 -9.36 -14.47 15.87
C PRO A 106 -10.27 -15.22 16.86
N PHE A 107 -10.85 -16.36 16.47
CA PHE A 107 -11.81 -17.07 17.29
C PHE A 107 -11.15 -18.07 18.25
N SER A 108 -9.88 -18.39 18.01
CA SER A 108 -9.08 -19.24 18.91
C SER A 108 -8.39 -18.44 20.03
N MET A 109 -8.63 -17.13 20.16
CA MET A 109 -8.00 -16.27 21.17
C MET A 109 -8.25 -16.73 22.62
N ALA A 110 -9.40 -17.35 22.91
CA ALA A 110 -9.70 -17.87 24.24
C ALA A 110 -8.92 -19.15 24.60
N VAL A 111 -8.33 -19.82 23.61
CA VAL A 111 -7.64 -21.11 23.77
C VAL A 111 -6.13 -20.95 23.55
N ASP A 112 -5.71 -20.13 22.57
CA ASP A 112 -4.31 -19.87 22.26
C ASP A 112 -3.93 -18.41 22.55
N HIS A 113 -3.21 -18.22 23.67
CA HIS A 113 -2.73 -16.91 24.12
C HIS A 113 -1.72 -16.28 23.15
N ARG A 114 -1.12 -17.05 22.22
CA ARG A 114 -0.23 -16.51 21.19
C ARG A 114 -0.96 -15.58 20.22
N GLN A 115 -2.27 -15.78 20.03
CA GLN A 115 -3.11 -14.93 19.19
C GLN A 115 -3.16 -13.49 19.71
N PHE A 116 -2.99 -13.28 21.02
CA PHE A 116 -2.91 -11.94 21.62
C PHE A 116 -1.66 -11.17 21.14
N LEU A 117 -0.55 -11.87 20.86
CA LEU A 117 0.65 -11.27 20.29
C LEU A 117 0.57 -11.16 18.76
N PHE A 118 -0.07 -12.12 18.09
CA PHE A 118 -0.22 -12.07 16.63
C PHE A 118 -1.14 -10.95 16.15
N MET A 119 -2.17 -10.58 16.92
CA MET A 119 -3.10 -9.51 16.55
C MET A 119 -2.41 -8.14 16.33
N PRO A 120 -1.64 -7.57 17.28
CA PRO A 120 -0.97 -6.30 17.09
C PRO A 120 0.11 -6.38 16.00
N ILE A 121 0.79 -7.51 15.84
CA ILE A 121 1.75 -7.72 14.74
C ILE A 121 1.03 -7.64 13.40
N TYR A 122 -0.14 -8.28 13.28
CA TYR A 122 -0.94 -8.25 12.07
C TYR A 122 -1.39 -6.82 11.72
N PHE A 123 -1.83 -6.05 12.71
CA PHE A 123 -2.20 -4.64 12.50
C PHE A 123 -1.00 -3.79 12.10
N LEU A 124 0.16 -4.02 12.73
CA LEU A 124 1.38 -3.32 12.37
C LEU A 124 1.80 -3.63 10.93
N LEU A 125 1.73 -4.90 10.51
CA LEU A 125 2.02 -5.31 9.14
C LEU A 125 1.09 -4.62 8.14
N VAL A 126 -0.21 -4.54 8.42
CA VAL A 126 -1.16 -3.82 7.57
C VAL A 126 -0.85 -2.32 7.55
N ALA A 127 -0.52 -1.71 8.69
CA ALA A 127 -0.24 -0.28 8.79
C ALA A 127 1.04 0.17 8.07
N LEU A 128 2.07 -0.69 8.01
CA LEU A 128 3.39 -0.37 7.44
C LEU A 128 3.34 0.26 6.03
N PRO A 129 2.70 -0.36 5.01
CA PRO A 129 2.62 0.26 3.68
C PRO A 129 1.89 1.61 3.72
N PHE A 130 0.77 1.72 4.43
CA PHE A 130 0.03 2.99 4.53
C PHE A 130 0.81 4.09 5.26
N PHE A 131 1.67 3.72 6.21
CA PHE A 131 2.62 4.65 6.82
C PHE A 131 3.62 5.19 5.79
N CYS A 132 4.19 4.34 4.93
CA CYS A 132 5.14 4.75 3.90
C CYS A 132 4.49 5.67 2.84
N SER A 133 3.30 5.32 2.32
CA SER A 133 2.61 6.18 1.37
C SER A 133 2.13 7.47 2.02
N GLY A 134 1.58 7.39 3.23
CA GLY A 134 1.16 8.56 4.01
C GLY A 134 2.31 9.54 4.27
N LEU A 135 3.51 9.04 4.57
CA LEU A 135 4.70 9.86 4.76
C LEU A 135 5.08 10.60 3.47
N GLY A 136 5.05 9.92 2.32
CA GLY A 136 5.34 10.52 1.01
C GLY A 136 4.31 11.57 0.60
N ILE A 137 3.02 11.25 0.73
CA ILE A 137 1.92 12.15 0.40
C ILE A 137 1.95 13.39 1.31
N SER A 138 2.03 13.19 2.63
CA SER A 138 2.08 14.31 3.58
C SER A 138 3.32 15.18 3.40
N LEU A 139 4.49 14.60 3.08
CA LEU A 139 5.71 15.35 2.80
C LEU A 139 5.54 16.25 1.57
N LEU A 140 5.00 15.72 0.47
CA LEU A 140 4.78 16.48 -0.75
C LEU A 140 3.73 17.58 -0.55
N LEU A 141 2.63 17.31 0.13
CA LEU A 141 1.61 18.32 0.43
C LEU A 141 2.16 19.41 1.37
N THR A 142 3.01 19.05 2.33
CA THR A 142 3.63 20.00 3.26
C THR A 142 4.60 20.95 2.55
N ARG A 143 5.48 20.43 1.68
CA ARG A 143 6.47 21.26 0.97
C ARG A 143 5.91 21.95 -0.28
N GLY A 144 4.92 21.36 -0.91
CA GLY A 144 4.26 21.86 -2.12
C GLY A 144 3.08 22.79 -1.85
N SER A 145 3.04 23.47 -0.69
CA SER A 145 1.89 24.26 -0.22
C SER A 145 1.41 25.33 -1.22
N LYS A 146 2.30 25.87 -2.06
CA LYS A 146 1.96 26.83 -3.12
C LYS A 146 1.02 26.24 -4.19
N GLU A 147 1.19 24.95 -4.50
CA GLU A 147 0.43 24.23 -5.53
C GLU A 147 -0.57 23.24 -4.90
N ILE A 148 -0.96 23.46 -3.63
CA ILE A 148 -1.75 22.50 -2.85
C ILE A 148 -3.07 22.11 -3.53
N ASN A 149 -3.75 23.06 -4.17
CA ASN A 149 -5.00 22.81 -4.89
C ASN A 149 -4.82 21.78 -6.01
N ARG A 150 -3.71 21.88 -6.75
CA ARG A 150 -3.40 20.94 -7.84
C ARG A 150 -2.90 19.62 -7.29
N LEU A 151 -2.01 19.63 -6.30
CA LEU A 151 -1.52 18.41 -5.66
C LEU A 151 -2.68 17.58 -5.09
N TYR A 152 -3.59 18.22 -4.37
CA TYR A 152 -4.79 17.58 -3.82
C TYR A 152 -5.72 17.08 -4.93
N GLY A 153 -5.85 17.82 -6.03
CA GLY A 153 -6.59 17.36 -7.21
C GLY A 153 -6.02 16.07 -7.81
N TYR A 154 -4.69 15.98 -7.98
CA TYR A 154 -4.03 14.76 -8.48
C TYR A 154 -4.08 13.60 -7.49
N ASP A 155 -3.99 13.88 -6.18
CA ASP A 155 -4.19 12.88 -5.13
C ASP A 155 -5.60 12.29 -5.18
N LEU A 156 -6.63 13.13 -5.19
CA LEU A 156 -8.03 12.69 -5.28
C LEU A 156 -8.33 11.95 -6.59
N LEU A 157 -7.79 12.40 -7.73
CA LEU A 157 -7.95 11.70 -9.01
C LEU A 157 -7.27 10.33 -8.97
N GLY A 158 -6.07 10.25 -8.40
CA GLY A 158 -5.33 8.99 -8.22
C GLY A 158 -6.13 8.02 -7.35
N ALA A 159 -6.56 8.46 -6.17
CA ALA A 159 -7.42 7.72 -5.26
C ALA A 159 -8.70 7.23 -5.95
N GLY A 160 -9.43 8.11 -6.63
CA GLY A 160 -10.68 7.78 -7.33
C GLY A 160 -10.49 6.76 -8.44
N ILE A 161 -9.44 6.90 -9.25
CA ILE A 161 -9.09 5.92 -10.28
C ILE A 161 -8.66 4.60 -9.63
N GLY A 162 -7.89 4.63 -8.55
CA GLY A 162 -7.52 3.45 -7.78
C GLY A 162 -8.75 2.66 -7.32
N CYS A 163 -9.75 3.36 -6.78
CA CYS A 163 -11.02 2.76 -6.39
C CYS A 163 -11.77 2.08 -7.55
N ALA A 164 -11.85 2.74 -8.71
CA ALA A 164 -12.49 2.16 -9.88
C ALA A 164 -11.70 0.96 -10.44
N LEU A 165 -10.36 1.06 -10.44
CA LEU A 165 -9.47 0.07 -11.03
C LEU A 165 -9.49 -1.26 -10.28
N VAL A 166 -9.74 -1.24 -8.97
CA VAL A 166 -9.91 -2.44 -8.14
C VAL A 166 -10.94 -3.42 -8.72
N ALA A 167 -12.05 -2.91 -9.27
CA ALA A 167 -13.09 -3.73 -9.88
C ALA A 167 -12.61 -4.53 -11.10
N LEU A 168 -11.55 -4.07 -11.78
CA LEU A 168 -10.94 -4.71 -12.94
C LEU A 168 -9.71 -5.55 -12.55
N VAL A 169 -8.95 -5.11 -11.55
CA VAL A 169 -7.70 -5.79 -11.14
C VAL A 169 -8.00 -7.07 -10.38
N ILE A 170 -8.95 -7.06 -9.43
CA ILE A 170 -9.27 -8.25 -8.63
C ILE A 170 -9.69 -9.44 -9.50
N PRO A 171 -10.63 -9.32 -10.46
CA PRO A 171 -11.04 -10.47 -11.27
C PRO A 171 -9.95 -10.97 -12.22
N ARG A 172 -9.01 -10.11 -12.64
CA ARG A 172 -7.95 -10.49 -13.59
C ARG A 172 -6.70 -11.08 -12.93
N PHE A 173 -6.32 -10.55 -11.77
CA PHE A 173 -5.06 -10.90 -11.10
C PHE A 173 -5.28 -11.66 -9.79
N GLY A 174 -6.53 -11.82 -9.35
CA GLY A 174 -6.87 -12.45 -8.08
C GLY A 174 -6.47 -11.60 -6.87
N GLY A 175 -6.55 -12.20 -5.68
CA GLY A 175 -6.20 -11.52 -4.41
C GLY A 175 -4.72 -11.12 -4.36
N THR A 176 -3.82 -12.10 -4.43
CA THR A 176 -2.37 -11.87 -4.39
C THR A 176 -1.88 -10.98 -5.53
N GLY A 177 -2.35 -11.22 -6.76
CA GLY A 177 -1.91 -10.42 -7.91
C GLY A 177 -2.36 -8.96 -7.80
N SER A 178 -3.51 -8.67 -7.21
CA SER A 178 -3.95 -7.28 -6.94
C SER A 178 -3.01 -6.54 -5.99
N VAL A 179 -2.50 -7.23 -4.96
CA VAL A 179 -1.51 -6.66 -4.03
C VAL A 179 -0.19 -6.37 -4.74
N LEU A 180 0.24 -7.27 -5.64
CA LEU A 180 1.44 -7.07 -6.45
C LEU A 180 1.27 -5.94 -7.48
N VAL A 181 0.07 -5.76 -8.04
CA VAL A 181 -0.26 -4.60 -8.89
C VAL A 181 -0.15 -3.31 -8.10
N ALA A 182 -0.65 -3.25 -6.86
CA ALA A 182 -0.47 -2.08 -6.00
C ALA A 182 1.00 -1.78 -5.74
N ALA A 183 1.81 -2.81 -5.43
CA ALA A 183 3.25 -2.66 -5.24
C ALA A 183 3.96 -2.18 -6.52
N PHE A 184 3.56 -2.69 -7.69
CA PHE A 184 4.05 -2.25 -9.01
C PHE A 184 3.80 -0.75 -9.22
N VAL A 185 2.56 -0.28 -9.01
CA VAL A 185 2.20 1.13 -9.22
C VAL A 185 2.90 2.02 -8.17
N GLY A 186 3.01 1.54 -6.93
CA GLY A 186 3.78 2.20 -5.88
C GLY A 186 5.26 2.38 -6.24
N ALA A 187 5.91 1.32 -6.73
CA ALA A 187 7.29 1.41 -7.21
C ALA A 187 7.42 2.32 -8.44
N LEU A 188 6.43 2.31 -9.34
CA LEU A 188 6.41 3.19 -10.51
C LEU A 188 6.34 4.68 -10.09
N SER A 189 5.60 5.01 -9.03
CA SER A 189 5.57 6.38 -8.50
C SER A 189 6.97 6.90 -8.10
N ALA A 190 7.80 6.02 -7.53
CA ALA A 190 9.16 6.37 -7.12
C ALA A 190 10.07 6.72 -8.30
N VAL A 191 9.84 6.13 -9.48
CA VAL A 191 10.55 6.48 -10.72
C VAL A 191 10.29 7.94 -11.08
N PHE A 192 9.04 8.38 -11.01
CA PHE A 192 8.66 9.77 -11.31
C PHE A 192 9.18 10.76 -10.27
N PHE A 193 9.16 10.40 -8.98
CA PHE A 193 9.67 11.25 -7.92
C PHE A 193 11.18 11.46 -7.98
N ALA A 194 11.97 10.37 -8.08
CA ALA A 194 13.42 10.43 -7.95
C ALA A 194 14.18 10.54 -9.28
N TRP A 195 13.53 11.03 -10.34
CA TRP A 195 14.10 11.12 -11.70
C TRP A 195 15.43 11.90 -11.77
N GLY A 196 15.70 12.80 -10.81
CA GLY A 196 16.97 13.53 -10.72
C GLY A 196 18.16 12.69 -10.22
N SER A 197 17.91 11.55 -9.57
CA SER A 197 18.96 10.63 -9.10
C SER A 197 19.18 9.49 -10.09
N ARG A 198 20.39 8.90 -10.16
CA ARG A 198 20.65 7.78 -11.11
C ARG A 198 20.24 6.41 -10.58
N LEU A 199 20.38 6.18 -9.27
CA LEU A 199 20.22 4.84 -8.68
C LEU A 199 18.77 4.52 -8.29
N VAL A 200 18.05 5.48 -7.73
CA VAL A 200 16.68 5.27 -7.22
C VAL A 200 15.66 4.99 -8.35
N PRO A 201 15.60 5.74 -9.45
CA PRO A 201 14.64 5.44 -10.51
C PRO A 201 14.98 4.14 -11.24
N ALA A 202 16.26 3.78 -11.37
CA ALA A 202 16.68 2.51 -11.97
C ALA A 202 16.25 1.31 -11.10
N THR A 203 16.49 1.39 -9.78
CA THR A 203 16.03 0.36 -8.83
C THR A 203 14.51 0.30 -8.77
N ALA A 204 13.82 1.44 -8.74
CA ALA A 204 12.36 1.52 -8.78
C ALA A 204 11.76 0.94 -10.06
N ALA A 205 12.35 1.22 -11.22
CA ALA A 205 11.92 0.64 -12.49
C ALA A 205 12.10 -0.88 -12.51
N LEU A 206 13.26 -1.37 -12.05
CA LEU A 206 13.52 -2.81 -11.95
C LEU A 206 12.53 -3.50 -11.00
N VAL A 207 12.34 -2.95 -9.80
CA VAL A 207 11.39 -3.47 -8.80
C VAL A 207 9.96 -3.44 -9.34
N SER A 208 9.57 -2.36 -10.01
CA SER A 208 8.27 -2.22 -10.65
C SER A 208 8.05 -3.32 -11.71
N LEU A 209 9.03 -3.54 -12.59
CA LEU A 209 8.96 -4.62 -13.60
C LEU A 209 8.87 -6.01 -12.96
N ILE A 210 9.63 -6.27 -11.90
CA ILE A 210 9.59 -7.55 -11.16
C ILE A 210 8.20 -7.77 -10.57
N PHE A 211 7.60 -6.77 -9.92
CA PHE A 211 6.26 -6.90 -9.33
C PHE A 211 5.17 -7.02 -10.39
N LEU A 212 5.30 -6.33 -11.52
CA LEU A 212 4.40 -6.48 -12.65
C LEU A 212 4.45 -7.92 -13.19
N ALA A 213 5.64 -8.46 -13.43
CA ALA A 213 5.81 -9.83 -13.89
C ALA A 213 5.28 -10.84 -12.86
N ALA A 214 5.57 -10.64 -11.57
CA ALA A 214 5.08 -11.49 -10.49
C ALA A 214 3.55 -11.45 -10.35
N SER A 215 2.89 -10.34 -10.69
CA SER A 215 1.44 -10.20 -10.55
C SER A 215 0.66 -11.22 -11.39
N PHE A 216 1.16 -11.58 -12.58
CA PHE A 216 0.57 -12.61 -13.44
C PHE A 216 0.70 -14.03 -12.87
N TYR A 217 1.65 -14.26 -11.97
CA TYR A 217 1.89 -15.56 -11.33
C TYR A 217 1.56 -15.57 -9.83
N GLY A 218 0.94 -14.49 -9.32
CA GLY A 218 0.79 -14.24 -7.89
C GLY A 218 0.11 -15.39 -7.13
N GLU A 219 -0.97 -15.94 -7.69
CA GLU A 219 -1.70 -17.06 -7.05
C GLU A 219 -0.93 -18.38 -7.02
N ARG A 220 0.07 -18.56 -7.90
CA ARG A 220 0.99 -19.72 -7.86
C ARG A 220 2.18 -19.49 -6.91
N LEU A 221 2.59 -18.24 -6.69
CA LEU A 221 3.74 -17.88 -5.86
C LEU A 221 3.40 -17.79 -4.37
N ILE A 222 2.23 -17.26 -4.03
CA ILE A 222 1.77 -17.10 -2.65
C ILE A 222 0.36 -17.67 -2.55
N HIS A 223 0.26 -18.90 -2.06
CA HIS A 223 -1.02 -19.51 -1.72
C HIS A 223 -1.67 -18.74 -0.58
N ILE A 224 -2.90 -18.27 -0.80
CA ILE A 224 -3.68 -17.54 0.20
C ILE A 224 -4.08 -18.52 1.31
N HIS A 225 -3.61 -18.26 2.53
CA HIS A 225 -3.93 -19.07 3.70
C HIS A 225 -5.34 -18.74 4.19
N VAL A 226 -6.29 -19.63 3.95
CA VAL A 226 -7.66 -19.53 4.49
C VAL A 226 -7.65 -20.06 5.94
N SER A 227 -8.21 -19.27 6.88
CA SER A 227 -8.27 -19.66 8.30
C SER A 227 -9.00 -20.99 8.48
N ALA A 228 -8.56 -21.79 9.46
CA ALA A 228 -9.09 -23.14 9.68
C ALA A 228 -10.61 -23.14 9.95
N ASN A 229 -11.11 -22.11 10.63
CA ASN A 229 -12.54 -21.92 10.89
C ASN A 229 -13.39 -21.60 9.64
N LYS A 230 -12.77 -21.22 8.51
CA LYS A 230 -13.45 -20.97 7.23
C LYS A 230 -13.10 -21.98 6.15
N ARG A 231 -12.26 -22.97 6.45
CA ARG A 231 -12.21 -24.23 5.71
C ARG A 231 -13.50 -25.01 5.99
N SER A 232 -14.62 -24.51 5.47
CA SER A 232 -15.82 -25.33 5.32
C SER A 232 -15.48 -26.40 4.31
N THR A 233 -15.23 -27.63 4.78
CA THR A 233 -15.66 -28.91 4.19
C THR A 233 -15.70 -29.07 2.67
N SER A 234 -14.94 -28.31 1.88
CA SER A 234 -14.90 -28.39 0.41
C SER A 234 -13.85 -29.40 0.02
N ILE A 235 -14.22 -30.66 0.21
CA ILE A 235 -13.51 -31.81 -0.32
C ILE A 235 -13.65 -31.69 -1.86
N ASN A 236 -12.65 -31.07 -2.49
CA ASN A 236 -12.47 -30.89 -3.94
C ASN A 236 -13.39 -29.85 -4.61
N ALA A 237 -13.08 -28.56 -4.44
CA ALA A 237 -13.56 -27.55 -5.39
C ALA A 237 -12.91 -27.82 -6.77
N ILE A 238 -13.73 -28.03 -7.80
CA ILE A 238 -13.34 -28.32 -9.18
C ILE A 238 -12.97 -27.00 -9.89
N TYR A 239 -13.52 -25.88 -9.43
CA TYR A 239 -13.27 -24.54 -9.98
C TYR A 239 -13.18 -23.47 -8.89
N SER A 240 -12.09 -22.69 -8.89
CA SER A 240 -11.92 -21.53 -8.02
C SER A 240 -11.64 -20.28 -8.85
N ALA A 241 -12.47 -19.24 -8.73
CA ALA A 241 -12.27 -17.96 -9.41
C ALA A 241 -12.66 -16.77 -8.54
N TRP A 242 -11.86 -15.70 -8.62
CA TRP A 242 -12.20 -14.41 -8.02
C TRP A 242 -13.14 -13.63 -8.93
N ASN A 243 -14.27 -13.20 -8.40
CA ASN A 243 -15.09 -12.16 -9.02
C ASN A 243 -14.99 -10.86 -8.21
N THR A 244 -15.63 -9.79 -8.69
CA THR A 244 -15.56 -8.46 -8.06
C THR A 244 -16.12 -8.42 -6.62
N MET A 245 -16.96 -9.37 -6.25
CA MET A 245 -17.67 -9.41 -4.97
C MET A 245 -17.12 -10.46 -3.99
N SER A 246 -16.72 -11.65 -4.48
CA SER A 246 -16.34 -12.81 -3.68
C SER A 246 -15.43 -13.79 -4.44
N LEU A 247 -14.76 -14.67 -3.68
CA LEU A 247 -14.15 -15.88 -4.21
C LEU A 247 -15.25 -16.93 -4.41
N VAL A 248 -15.41 -17.44 -5.63
CA VAL A 248 -16.35 -18.51 -5.96
C VAL A 248 -15.58 -19.82 -6.02
N GLN A 249 -16.02 -20.79 -5.23
CA GLN A 249 -15.53 -22.16 -5.25
C GLN A 249 -16.72 -23.08 -5.55
N VAL A 250 -16.65 -23.81 -6.67
CA VAL A 250 -17.65 -24.80 -7.12
C VAL A 250 -17.02 -26.18 -7.18
#